data_AF-H2AYI3-F1
#
_entry.id   AF-H2AYI3-F1
#
_cell.length_a   1.000
_cell.length_b   1.000
_cell.length_c   1.000
_cell.angle_alpha   90.00
_cell.angle_beta   90.00
_cell.angle_gamma   90.00
#
_symmetry.space_group_name_H-M   'P 1'
#
loop_
_entity.id
_entity.type
_entity.pdbx_description
1 polymer ?
#
loop_
_entity_poly.entity_id
_entity_poly.type
_entity_poly.pdbx_seq_one_letter_code
_entity_poly.pdbx_strand_id
1 'polypeptide(L)'
;MNDIYVVSRSELFQKVDNVTNDDSILEPIEFDIKEPEVLEEGDGEASTESFEFFPLFSNSDLTKIDLNTLDEKEEEIVIENKRPDSYYFSNWSTHEKLDFAKVAVSYDDVIGQGVMGRYARYNERLIDLHEYNGRIDNVLKRDSKLRKRKPGKNQRMARKLAIERQKERDEMEIKIRRQQKKKFHKRGGKKNKKKPFNPLANAGAVPS
;
A
#
# COMPACT_ATOMS: atom_id res chain seq x y z
N MET A 1 17.20 -41.97 21.75
CA MET A 1 16.70 -40.96 22.71
C MET A 1 17.28 -39.65 22.22
N ASN A 2 16.44 -38.76 21.69
CA ASN A 2 16.89 -37.46 21.20
C ASN A 2 16.58 -36.44 22.29
N ASP A 3 17.62 -35.91 22.92
CA ASP A 3 17.49 -34.89 23.93
C ASP A 3 17.06 -33.57 23.26
N ILE A 4 15.88 -33.08 23.65
CA ILE A 4 15.35 -31.80 23.20
C ILE A 4 16.04 -30.72 24.05
N TYR A 5 16.95 -29.97 23.45
CA TYR A 5 17.57 -28.80 24.08
C TYR A 5 16.76 -27.54 23.76
N VAL A 6 16.37 -26.82 24.81
CA VAL A 6 15.73 -25.50 24.72
C VAL A 6 16.84 -24.45 24.64
N VAL A 7 16.91 -23.75 23.51
CA VAL A 7 17.88 -22.66 23.28
C VAL A 7 17.17 -21.32 23.46
N SER A 8 17.82 -20.39 24.15
CA SER A 8 17.26 -19.05 24.38
C SER A 8 17.26 -18.22 23.08
N ARG A 9 16.27 -17.34 22.91
CA ARG A 9 16.13 -16.53 21.68
C ARG A 9 17.37 -15.68 21.38
N SER A 10 18.09 -15.24 22.40
CA SER A 10 19.33 -14.47 22.29
C SER A 10 20.50 -15.25 21.68
N GLU A 11 20.61 -16.55 21.93
CA GLU A 11 21.70 -17.39 21.39
C GLU A 11 21.56 -17.65 19.89
N LEU A 12 20.33 -17.57 19.37
CA LEU A 12 20.01 -17.77 17.96
C LEU A 12 20.56 -16.65 17.07
N PHE A 13 20.77 -15.44 17.61
CA PHE A 13 21.15 -14.25 16.83
C PHE A 13 22.60 -13.79 17.03
N GLN A 14 23.40 -14.48 17.85
CA GLN A 14 24.82 -14.14 18.06
C GLN A 14 25.77 -14.75 17.02
N LYS A 15 25.28 -15.61 16.12
CA LYS A 15 26.06 -16.02 14.94
C LYS A 15 26.04 -14.88 13.94
N VAL A 16 26.97 -13.96 14.12
CA VAL A 16 27.35 -12.97 13.12
C VAL A 16 27.97 -13.77 11.97
N ASP A 17 27.15 -14.09 10.97
CA ASP A 17 27.66 -14.50 9.67
C ASP A 17 28.50 -13.33 9.15
N ASN A 18 29.80 -13.56 8.92
CA ASN A 18 30.66 -12.64 8.18
C ASN A 18 30.18 -12.62 6.73
N VAL A 19 29.09 -11.90 6.48
CA VAL A 19 28.64 -11.53 5.16
C VAL A 19 29.59 -10.42 4.70
N THR A 20 30.39 -10.74 3.69
CA THR A 20 31.14 -9.77 2.90
C THR A 20 30.17 -8.67 2.44
N ASN A 21 30.34 -7.47 2.97
CA ASN A 21 29.68 -6.26 2.50
C ASN A 21 30.15 -5.98 1.07
N ASP A 22 29.36 -6.39 0.09
CA ASP A 22 29.39 -5.77 -1.23
C ASP A 22 28.67 -4.42 -1.07
N ASP A 23 29.46 -3.34 -1.01
CA ASP A 23 29.02 -1.96 -0.94
C ASP A 23 28.22 -1.57 -2.19
N SER A 24 26.92 -1.86 -2.21
CA SER A 24 25.99 -1.18 -3.10
C SER A 24 25.64 0.19 -2.49
N ILE A 25 26.45 1.19 -2.82
CA ILE A 25 26.20 2.61 -2.53
C ILE A 25 24.88 2.99 -3.20
N LEU A 26 23.81 3.09 -2.41
CA LEU A 26 22.56 3.72 -2.83
C LEU A 26 22.74 5.23 -2.71
N GLU A 27 22.51 5.96 -3.80
CA GLU A 27 22.51 7.43 -3.78
C GLU A 27 21.43 7.93 -2.80
N PRO A 28 21.75 8.93 -1.96
CA PRO A 28 20.79 9.48 -1.02
C PRO A 28 19.64 10.16 -1.78
N ILE A 29 18.42 9.71 -1.51
CA ILE A 29 17.20 10.34 -2.03
C ILE A 29 16.97 11.62 -1.22
N GLU A 30 17.16 12.78 -1.85
CA GLU A 30 16.78 14.07 -1.28
C GLU A 30 15.26 14.24 -1.34
N PHE A 31 14.62 14.35 -0.18
CA PHE A 31 13.20 14.66 -0.06
C PHE A 31 13.03 16.14 0.24
N ASP A 32 12.36 16.85 -0.66
CA ASP A 32 12.00 18.26 -0.50
C ASP A 32 10.70 18.32 0.33
N ILE A 33 10.83 18.48 1.64
CA ILE A 33 9.69 18.64 2.56
C ILE A 33 9.23 20.09 2.44
N LYS A 34 8.13 20.33 1.70
CA LYS A 34 7.45 21.62 1.70
C LYS A 34 6.59 21.73 2.95
N GLU A 35 6.95 22.65 3.84
CA GLU A 35 6.09 23.07 4.94
C GLU A 35 4.80 23.68 4.36
N PRO A 36 3.61 23.36 4.93
CA PRO A 36 2.39 24.02 4.52
C PRO A 36 2.42 25.49 4.96
N GLU A 37 2.20 26.39 4.02
CA GLU A 37 2.02 27.83 4.30
C GLU A 37 0.87 28.00 5.30
N VAL A 38 1.19 28.49 6.49
CA VAL A 38 0.21 29.01 7.44
C VAL A 38 -0.37 30.27 6.81
N LEU A 39 -1.62 30.20 6.37
CA LEU A 39 -2.36 31.38 5.98
C LEU A 39 -2.60 32.20 7.26
N GLU A 40 -1.88 33.31 7.38
CA GLU A 40 -2.21 34.37 8.33
C GLU A 40 -3.60 34.92 7.96
N GLU A 41 -4.58 34.72 8.85
CA GLU A 41 -5.85 35.44 8.77
C GLU A 41 -5.57 36.91 9.03
N GLY A 42 -5.68 37.72 7.98
CA GLY A 42 -5.52 39.15 8.04
C GLY A 42 -6.61 39.82 8.86
N ASP A 43 -6.20 40.92 9.51
CA ASP A 43 -7.05 41.84 10.28
C ASP A 43 -8.24 42.34 9.44
N GLY A 44 -9.42 41.77 9.72
CA GLY A 44 -10.70 42.21 9.18
C GLY A 44 -11.34 43.26 10.07
N GLU A 45 -11.60 44.43 9.48
CA GLU A 45 -12.25 45.60 10.07
C GLU A 45 -13.56 45.27 10.80
N ALA A 46 -13.68 45.81 12.01
CA ALA A 46 -14.87 45.70 12.86
C ALA A 46 -16.10 46.34 12.19
N SER A 47 -17.03 45.50 11.71
CA SER A 47 -18.40 45.94 11.46
C SER A 47 -19.07 46.23 12.81
N THR A 48 -19.34 47.52 13.08
CA THR A 48 -20.26 47.94 14.14
C THR A 48 -21.69 47.61 13.72
N GLU A 49 -22.02 46.32 13.68
CA GLU A 49 -23.40 45.88 13.72
C GLU A 49 -23.86 45.86 15.18
N SER A 50 -24.99 46.50 15.42
CA SER A 50 -25.62 46.64 16.73
C SER A 50 -25.73 45.30 17.45
N PHE A 51 -24.81 45.07 18.38
CA PHE A 51 -24.85 43.92 19.27
C PHE A 51 -26.06 44.11 20.20
N GLU A 52 -27.07 43.26 20.06
CA GLU A 52 -28.20 43.21 20.99
C GLU A 52 -27.65 42.84 22.37
N PHE A 53 -27.45 43.87 23.19
CA PHE A 53 -26.96 43.75 24.56
C PHE A 53 -28.02 43.01 25.39
N PHE A 54 -27.75 41.75 25.73
CA PHE A 54 -28.67 40.91 26.48
C PHE A 54 -29.05 41.57 27.82
N PRO A 55 -30.34 41.63 28.18
CA PRO A 55 -30.83 42.28 29.41
C PRO A 55 -30.34 41.61 30.70
N LEU A 56 -29.61 40.50 30.61
CA LEU A 56 -28.93 39.87 31.76
C LEU A 56 -27.72 40.66 32.26
N PHE A 57 -27.17 41.60 31.46
CA PHE A 57 -25.97 42.37 31.82
C PHE A 57 -26.22 43.88 32.01
N SER A 58 -27.48 44.35 31.94
CA SER A 58 -27.85 45.76 32.13
C SER A 58 -28.12 46.16 33.58
N ASN A 59 -28.04 45.24 34.54
CA ASN A 59 -28.16 45.56 35.95
C ASN A 59 -26.79 45.98 36.48
N SER A 60 -26.47 47.27 36.38
CA SER A 60 -25.25 47.88 36.93
C SER A 60 -25.14 47.85 38.46
N ASP A 61 -26.12 47.25 39.15
CA ASP A 61 -26.20 47.19 40.61
C ASP A 61 -25.97 45.78 41.20
N LEU A 62 -25.51 44.83 40.39
CA LEU A 62 -25.13 43.51 40.89
C LEU A 62 -23.69 43.52 41.42
N THR A 63 -23.61 43.77 42.73
CA THR A 63 -22.56 43.34 43.66
C THR A 63 -21.11 43.56 43.19
N LYS A 64 -20.50 44.67 43.64
CA LYS A 64 -19.05 44.70 43.85
C LYS A 64 -18.70 43.56 44.80
N ILE A 65 -18.06 42.52 44.27
CA ILE A 65 -17.44 41.48 45.07
C ILE A 65 -16.07 42.04 45.48
N ASP A 66 -15.96 42.49 46.73
CA ASP A 66 -14.66 42.77 47.32
C ASP A 66 -13.94 41.44 47.52
N LEU A 67 -12.88 41.20 46.75
CA LEU A 67 -12.04 40.00 46.83
C LEU A 67 -11.26 39.86 48.16
N ASN A 68 -11.48 40.77 49.11
CA ASN A 68 -10.74 40.85 50.37
C ASN A 68 -11.49 40.28 51.58
N THR A 69 -12.71 39.74 51.40
CA THR A 69 -13.49 39.11 52.51
C THR A 69 -13.62 37.59 52.38
N LEU A 70 -12.75 36.94 51.61
CA LEU A 70 -12.63 35.48 51.54
C LEU A 70 -11.36 35.02 52.29
N ASP A 71 -11.20 35.48 53.54
CA ASP A 71 -10.22 34.93 54.50
C ASP A 71 -10.80 33.73 55.27
N GLU A 72 -11.95 33.22 54.86
CA GLU A 72 -12.38 31.87 55.23
C GLU A 72 -11.66 30.91 54.28
N LYS A 73 -10.65 30.22 54.83
CA LYS A 73 -9.98 29.08 54.20
C LYS A 73 -11.00 28.01 53.83
N GLU A 74 -11.70 28.19 52.72
CA GLU A 74 -12.28 27.07 52.01
C GLU A 74 -11.08 26.29 51.48
N GLU A 75 -10.77 25.19 52.15
CA GLU A 75 -9.77 24.24 51.67
C GLU A 75 -10.14 23.91 50.22
N GLU A 76 -9.28 24.30 49.29
CA GLU A 76 -9.43 23.99 47.88
C GLU A 76 -9.46 22.45 47.78
N ILE A 77 -10.66 21.86 47.73
CA ILE A 77 -10.81 20.41 47.64
C ILE A 77 -10.33 20.03 46.25
N VAL A 78 -9.06 19.68 46.14
CA VAL A 78 -8.46 19.15 44.91
C VAL A 78 -9.09 17.79 44.64
N ILE A 79 -10.16 17.77 43.85
CA ILE A 79 -10.81 16.54 43.40
C ILE A 79 -9.92 15.93 42.32
N GLU A 80 -9.11 14.95 42.70
CA GLU A 80 -8.35 14.15 41.74
C GLU A 80 -9.31 13.21 40.98
N ASN A 81 -9.68 13.59 39.76
CA ASN A 81 -10.44 12.74 38.84
C ASN A 81 -9.58 11.57 38.31
N LYS A 82 -9.26 10.61 39.17
CA LYS A 82 -8.61 9.35 38.79
C LYS A 82 -9.68 8.29 38.50
N ARG A 83 -9.54 7.62 37.35
CA ARG A 83 -10.43 6.51 36.99
C ARG A 83 -10.04 5.27 37.82
N PRO A 84 -11.02 4.47 38.27
CA PRO A 84 -10.74 3.25 39.00
C PRO A 84 -10.06 2.22 38.09
N ASP A 85 -9.22 1.35 38.66
CA ASP A 85 -8.50 0.30 37.91
C ASP A 85 -9.43 -0.64 37.15
N SER A 86 -10.66 -0.84 37.64
CA SER A 86 -11.70 -1.61 36.95
C SER A 86 -12.09 -1.06 35.58
N TYR A 87 -11.80 0.22 35.32
CA TYR A 87 -11.98 0.83 34.01
C TYR A 87 -10.97 0.28 32.98
N TYR A 88 -9.76 -0.08 33.41
CA TYR A 88 -8.67 -0.55 32.54
C TYR A 88 -8.48 -2.06 32.60
N PHE A 89 -8.78 -2.67 33.74
CA PHE A 89 -8.46 -4.08 34.02
C PHE A 89 -9.70 -4.84 34.51
N SER A 90 -9.95 -5.96 33.86
CA SER A 90 -10.93 -6.95 34.33
C SER A 90 -10.30 -7.86 35.38
N ASN A 91 -10.78 -7.76 36.61
CA ASN A 91 -10.37 -8.64 37.71
C ASN A 91 -11.26 -9.88 37.74
N TRP A 92 -10.70 -11.03 37.38
CA TRP A 92 -11.40 -12.31 37.46
C TRP A 92 -10.99 -13.09 38.71
N SER A 93 -11.98 -13.69 39.35
CA SER A 93 -11.80 -14.63 40.44
C SER A 93 -11.05 -15.89 39.98
N THR A 94 -10.50 -16.65 40.93
CA THR A 94 -9.82 -17.92 40.65
C THR A 94 -10.76 -18.93 39.99
N HIS A 95 -12.04 -18.94 40.37
CA HIS A 95 -13.04 -19.83 39.78
C HIS A 95 -13.33 -19.49 38.32
N GLU A 96 -13.50 -18.20 37.98
CA GLU A 96 -13.72 -17.77 36.59
C GLU A 96 -12.54 -18.11 35.69
N LYS A 97 -11.31 -17.97 36.19
CA LYS A 97 -10.10 -18.37 35.45
C LYS A 97 -10.08 -19.88 35.15
N LEU A 98 -10.53 -20.70 36.10
CA LEU A 98 -10.66 -22.15 35.89
C LEU A 98 -11.73 -22.48 34.86
N ASP A 99 -12.84 -21.75 34.86
CA ASP A 99 -13.89 -21.96 33.85
C ASP A 99 -13.46 -21.51 32.46
N PHE A 100 -12.68 -20.43 32.35
CA PHE A 100 -12.04 -20.05 31.08
C PHE A 100 -11.09 -21.13 30.59
N ALA A 101 -10.28 -21.73 31.47
CA ALA A 101 -9.36 -22.79 31.10
C ALA A 101 -10.08 -24.05 30.59
N LYS A 102 -11.28 -24.36 31.11
CA LYS A 102 -12.09 -25.50 30.63
C LYS A 102 -12.67 -25.28 29.24
N VAL A 103 -12.99 -24.04 28.89
CA VAL A 103 -13.60 -23.68 27.60
C VAL A 103 -12.54 -23.32 26.55
N ALA A 104 -11.36 -22.87 26.99
CA ALA A 104 -10.27 -22.52 26.12
C ALA A 104 -9.79 -23.73 25.31
N VAL A 105 -9.61 -23.51 24.02
CA VAL A 105 -9.06 -24.52 23.11
C VAL A 105 -7.53 -24.46 23.20
N SER A 106 -6.90 -25.59 23.54
CA SER A 106 -5.44 -25.69 23.58
C SER A 106 -4.87 -25.85 22.18
N TYR A 107 -3.58 -25.50 22.03
CA TYR A 107 -2.81 -25.78 20.82
C TYR A 107 -2.91 -27.25 20.41
N ASP A 108 -2.79 -28.16 21.37
CA ASP A 108 -2.84 -29.60 21.12
C ASP A 108 -4.22 -30.06 20.64
N ASP A 109 -5.29 -29.40 21.10
CA ASP A 109 -6.66 -29.69 20.66
C ASP A 109 -6.84 -29.33 19.18
N VAL A 110 -6.27 -28.21 18.73
CA VAL A 110 -6.32 -27.77 17.33
C VAL A 110 -5.50 -28.70 16.44
N ILE A 111 -4.28 -29.04 16.84
CA ILE A 111 -3.39 -29.90 16.04
C ILE A 111 -3.91 -31.34 15.98
N GLY A 112 -4.39 -31.88 17.11
CA GLY A 112 -5.01 -33.20 17.18
C GLY A 112 -6.23 -33.32 16.26
N GLN A 113 -7.08 -32.29 16.21
CA GLN A 113 -8.23 -32.25 15.29
C GLN A 113 -7.83 -32.07 13.82
N GLY A 114 -6.76 -31.32 13.53
CA GLY A 114 -6.25 -31.12 12.17
C GLY A 114 -5.78 -32.42 11.49
N VAL A 115 -5.25 -33.37 12.26
CA VAL A 115 -4.86 -34.69 11.76
C VAL A 115 -6.08 -35.60 11.53
N MET A 116 -7.17 -35.38 12.27
CA MET A 116 -8.40 -36.19 12.28
C MET A 116 -9.47 -35.72 11.27
N GLY A 117 -9.06 -35.07 10.19
CA GLY A 117 -10.00 -34.69 9.13
C GLY A 117 -10.66 -35.91 8.48
N ARG A 118 -11.98 -35.85 8.23
CA ARG A 118 -12.79 -36.82 7.43
C ARG A 118 -12.21 -37.16 6.04
N TYR A 119 -11.17 -36.45 5.65
CA TYR A 119 -10.44 -36.54 4.40
C TYR A 119 -8.95 -36.80 4.62
N ALA A 120 -8.58 -37.67 5.57
CA ALA A 120 -7.18 -38.09 5.77
C ALA A 120 -6.49 -38.52 4.45
N ARG A 121 -7.25 -39.07 3.50
CA ARG A 121 -6.81 -39.41 2.13
C ARG A 121 -6.38 -38.22 1.25
N TYR A 122 -6.68 -36.98 1.66
CA TYR A 122 -6.31 -35.73 0.98
C TYR A 122 -5.36 -34.86 1.84
N ASN A 123 -4.93 -35.35 3.00
CA ASN A 123 -3.97 -34.67 3.89
C ASN A 123 -2.50 -34.98 3.53
N GLU A 124 -2.27 -35.91 2.61
CA GLU A 124 -0.95 -36.10 2.01
C GLU A 124 -0.61 -34.87 1.17
N ARG A 125 0.60 -34.33 1.34
CA ARG A 125 1.11 -33.32 0.40
C ARG A 125 1.08 -33.96 -0.98
N LEU A 126 0.17 -33.52 -1.85
CA LEU A 126 -0.03 -34.04 -3.21
C LEU A 126 1.23 -33.96 -4.09
N ILE A 127 2.26 -33.26 -3.61
CA ILE A 127 3.55 -33.09 -4.25
C ILE A 127 4.63 -33.31 -3.19
N ASP A 128 5.48 -34.32 -3.41
CA ASP A 128 6.76 -34.41 -2.71
C ASP A 128 7.64 -33.23 -3.18
N LEU A 129 7.78 -32.25 -2.29
CA LEU A 129 8.58 -31.05 -2.55
C LEU A 129 10.04 -31.40 -2.84
N HIS A 130 10.58 -32.47 -2.23
CA HIS A 130 11.95 -32.88 -2.45
C HIS A 130 12.13 -33.43 -3.87
N GLU A 131 11.22 -34.31 -4.30
CA GLU A 131 11.24 -34.85 -5.66
C GLU A 131 11.04 -33.74 -6.70
N TYR A 132 10.07 -32.85 -6.47
CA TYR A 132 9.79 -31.72 -7.36
C TYR A 132 10.98 -30.78 -7.50
N ASN A 133 11.58 -30.36 -6.38
CA ASN A 133 12.76 -29.49 -6.40
C ASN A 133 13.96 -30.20 -7.04
N GLY A 134 14.15 -31.49 -6.80
CA GLY A 134 15.19 -32.29 -7.45
C GLY A 134 15.03 -32.33 -8.98
N ARG A 135 13.80 -32.42 -9.50
CA ARG A 135 13.53 -32.32 -10.94
C ARG A 135 13.90 -30.95 -11.49
N ILE A 136 13.52 -29.87 -10.80
CA ILE A 136 13.87 -28.48 -11.21
C ILE A 136 15.38 -28.29 -11.25
N ASP A 137 16.09 -28.70 -10.20
CA ASP A 137 17.54 -28.55 -10.11
C ASP A 137 18.27 -29.28 -11.24
N ASN A 138 17.77 -30.46 -11.63
CA ASN A 138 18.32 -31.23 -12.74
C ASN A 138 18.11 -30.52 -14.09
N VAL A 139 16.95 -29.90 -14.31
CA VAL A 139 16.69 -29.09 -15.50
C VAL A 139 17.61 -27.87 -15.54
N LEU A 140 17.71 -27.12 -14.44
CA LEU A 140 18.58 -25.95 -14.33
C LEU A 140 20.05 -26.30 -14.55
N LYS A 141 20.53 -27.41 -13.99
CA LYS A 141 21.89 -27.93 -14.21
C LYS A 141 22.12 -28.28 -15.68
N ARG A 142 21.15 -28.93 -16.34
CA ARG A 142 21.24 -29.28 -17.76
C ARG A 142 21.29 -28.03 -18.64
N ASP A 143 20.45 -27.04 -18.37
CA ASP A 143 20.39 -25.80 -19.11
C ASP A 143 21.66 -24.96 -18.93
N SER A 144 22.18 -24.88 -17.71
CA SER A 144 23.47 -24.23 -17.44
C SER A 144 24.60 -24.88 -18.26
N LYS A 145 24.66 -26.21 -18.31
CA LYS A 145 25.63 -26.94 -19.15
C LYS A 145 25.43 -26.67 -20.65
N LEU A 146 24.19 -26.66 -21.13
CA LEU A 146 23.86 -26.37 -22.54
C LEU A 146 24.19 -24.92 -22.92
N ARG A 147 24.00 -23.95 -22.01
CA ARG A 147 24.36 -22.54 -22.22
C ARG A 147 25.86 -22.33 -22.28
N LYS A 148 26.63 -23.02 -21.43
CA LYS A 148 28.11 -22.99 -21.46
C LYS A 148 28.67 -23.67 -22.72
N ARG A 149 27.97 -24.66 -23.27
CA ARG A 149 28.42 -25.37 -24.46
C ARG A 149 28.12 -24.58 -25.73
N LYS A 150 29.14 -24.39 -26.57
CA LYS A 150 28.97 -23.77 -27.89
C LYS A 150 28.06 -24.65 -28.77
N PRO A 151 27.00 -24.09 -29.39
CA PRO A 151 26.19 -24.82 -30.36
C PRO A 151 27.03 -25.22 -31.58
N GLY A 152 26.65 -26.32 -32.24
CA GLY A 152 27.35 -26.83 -33.41
C GLY A 152 27.40 -25.82 -34.56
N LYS A 153 28.37 -25.96 -35.47
CA LYS A 153 28.58 -25.03 -36.60
C LYS A 153 27.30 -24.80 -37.42
N ASN A 154 26.60 -25.87 -37.80
CA ASN A 154 25.37 -25.79 -38.58
C ASN A 154 24.23 -25.10 -37.80
N GLN A 155 24.09 -25.40 -36.49
CA GLN A 155 23.09 -24.74 -35.64
C GLN A 155 23.36 -23.24 -35.50
N ARG A 156 24.64 -22.85 -35.40
CA ARG A 156 25.02 -21.43 -35.37
C ARG A 156 24.66 -20.71 -36.68
N MET A 157 24.97 -21.32 -37.83
CA MET A 157 24.62 -20.74 -39.14
C MET A 157 23.10 -20.64 -39.31
N ALA A 158 22.35 -21.67 -38.92
CA ALA A 158 20.90 -21.66 -38.97
C ALA A 158 20.30 -20.55 -38.08
N ARG A 159 20.81 -20.38 -36.85
CA ARG A 159 20.40 -19.27 -35.96
C ARG A 159 20.69 -17.91 -36.57
N LYS A 160 21.86 -17.74 -37.17
CA LYS A 160 22.25 -16.49 -37.86
C LYS A 160 21.26 -16.15 -38.99
N LEU A 161 20.99 -17.12 -39.87
CA LEU A 161 20.03 -16.96 -40.97
C LEU A 161 18.61 -16.69 -40.48
N ALA A 162 18.18 -17.33 -39.39
CA ALA A 162 16.86 -17.08 -38.81
C ALA A 162 16.71 -15.64 -38.32
N ILE A 163 17.74 -15.11 -37.64
CA ILE A 163 17.78 -13.72 -37.18
C ILE A 163 17.78 -12.74 -38.36
N GLU A 164 18.57 -13.02 -39.40
CA GLU A 164 18.60 -12.18 -40.62
C GLU A 164 17.22 -12.12 -41.29
N ARG A 165 16.56 -13.27 -41.49
CA ARG A 165 15.21 -13.32 -42.06
C ARG A 165 14.15 -12.64 -41.20
N GLN A 166 14.32 -12.64 -39.87
CA GLN A 166 13.40 -11.95 -38.98
C GLN A 166 13.55 -10.43 -39.13
N LYS A 167 14.80 -9.93 -39.14
CA LYS A 167 15.07 -8.51 -39.39
C LYS A 167 14.52 -8.05 -40.74
N GLU A 168 14.69 -8.86 -41.80
CA GLU A 168 14.13 -8.56 -43.12
C GLU A 168 12.60 -8.44 -43.08
N ARG A 169 11.92 -9.33 -42.36
CA ARG A 169 10.46 -9.27 -42.18
C ARG A 169 10.04 -8.00 -41.44
N ASP A 170 10.71 -7.68 -40.33
CA ASP A 170 10.40 -6.51 -39.51
C ASP A 170 10.60 -5.21 -40.30
N GLU A 171 11.68 -5.12 -41.10
CA GLU A 171 11.93 -3.98 -41.99
C GLU A 171 10.87 -3.84 -43.07
N MET A 172 10.44 -4.96 -43.67
CA MET A 172 9.38 -4.98 -44.68
C MET A 172 8.05 -4.53 -44.09
N GLU A 173 7.72 -4.98 -42.88
CA GLU A 173 6.51 -4.55 -42.18
C GLU A 173 6.53 -3.04 -41.90
N ILE A 174 7.64 -2.51 -41.42
CA ILE A 174 7.80 -1.06 -41.20
C ILE A 174 7.64 -0.29 -42.51
N LYS A 175 8.23 -0.76 -43.62
CA LYS A 175 8.11 -0.13 -44.95
C LYS A 175 6.65 -0.15 -45.41
N ILE A 176 5.95 -1.27 -45.30
CA ILE A 176 4.53 -1.40 -45.66
C ILE A 176 3.68 -0.46 -44.81
N ARG A 177 3.88 -0.45 -43.49
CA ARG A 177 3.15 0.44 -42.57
C ARG A 177 3.35 1.92 -42.93
N ARG A 178 4.59 2.32 -43.26
CA ARG A 178 4.89 3.68 -43.73
C ARG A 178 4.18 3.99 -45.05
N GLN A 179 4.18 3.07 -46.02
CA GLN A 179 3.49 3.27 -47.30
C GLN A 179 1.97 3.35 -47.14
N GLN A 180 1.38 2.48 -46.32
CA GLN A 180 -0.05 2.52 -46.00
C GLN A 180 -0.41 3.85 -45.36
N LYS A 181 0.34 4.30 -44.34
CA LYS A 181 0.16 5.63 -43.76
C LYS A 181 0.20 6.68 -44.86
N LYS A 182 1.23 6.73 -45.72
CA LYS A 182 1.32 7.70 -46.83
C LYS A 182 0.13 7.65 -47.80
N LYS A 183 -0.38 6.46 -48.14
CA LYS A 183 -1.55 6.28 -49.03
C LYS A 183 -2.86 6.74 -48.37
N PHE A 184 -3.01 6.54 -47.06
CA PHE A 184 -4.23 6.84 -46.31
C PHE A 184 -4.17 8.13 -45.48
N HIS A 185 -3.07 8.89 -45.52
CA HIS A 185 -3.10 10.30 -45.10
C HIS A 185 -4.09 11.00 -46.02
N LYS A 186 -5.24 11.38 -45.45
CA LYS A 186 -6.19 12.24 -46.15
C LYS A 186 -5.42 13.48 -46.60
N ARG A 187 -5.14 13.60 -47.90
CA ARG A 187 -4.55 14.82 -48.50
C ARG A 187 -5.46 16.05 -48.34
N GLY A 188 -6.64 15.91 -47.74
CA GLY A 188 -7.49 17.03 -47.33
C GLY A 188 -7.32 17.30 -45.84
N GLY A 189 -6.51 18.30 -45.50
CA GLY A 189 -6.60 18.95 -44.19
C GLY A 189 -8.00 19.52 -43.95
N LYS A 190 -8.24 20.06 -42.75
CA LYS A 190 -9.47 20.70 -42.23
C LYS A 190 -10.27 21.57 -43.24
N LYS A 191 -9.64 22.01 -44.34
CA LYS A 191 -10.23 22.74 -45.49
C LYS A 191 -11.18 21.92 -46.38
N ASN A 192 -11.09 20.58 -46.39
CA ASN A 192 -12.00 19.69 -47.16
C ASN A 192 -13.07 19.02 -46.29
N LYS A 193 -13.35 19.54 -45.08
CA LYS A 193 -14.63 19.22 -44.43
C LYS A 193 -15.71 19.85 -45.32
N LYS A 194 -16.40 19.03 -46.12
CA LYS A 194 -17.65 19.47 -46.76
C LYS A 194 -18.53 20.02 -45.65
N LYS A 195 -18.93 21.30 -45.75
CA LYS A 195 -19.91 21.85 -44.83
C LYS A 195 -21.15 20.94 -44.87
N PRO A 196 -21.78 20.60 -43.74
CA PRO A 196 -23.01 19.82 -43.76
C PRO A 196 -23.99 20.53 -44.70
N PHE A 197 -24.53 19.78 -45.67
CA PHE A 197 -25.48 20.31 -46.63
C PHE A 197 -26.73 20.74 -45.86
N ASN A 198 -26.89 22.05 -45.65
CA ASN A 198 -28.06 22.62 -45.01
C ASN A 198 -28.97 23.20 -46.10
N PRO A 199 -30.06 22.52 -46.48
CA PRO A 199 -30.94 22.96 -47.56
C PRO A 199 -31.70 24.26 -47.26
N LEU A 200 -31.68 24.74 -46.00
CA LEU A 200 -32.37 25.95 -45.56
C LEU A 200 -31.47 27.20 -45.52
N ALA A 201 -30.19 27.08 -45.89
CA ALA A 201 -29.22 28.17 -45.72
C ALA A 201 -29.58 29.46 -46.51
N ASN A 202 -30.38 29.35 -47.57
CA ASN A 202 -30.76 30.48 -48.43
C ASN A 202 -32.28 30.79 -48.36
N ALA A 203 -33.03 30.22 -47.42
CA ALA A 203 -34.49 30.34 -47.38
C ALA A 203 -35.02 31.73 -46.95
N GLY A 204 -34.16 32.72 -46.78
CA GLY A 204 -34.54 34.09 -46.39
C GLY A 204 -33.60 35.18 -46.91
N ALA A 205 -32.77 34.89 -47.91
CA ALA A 205 -31.92 35.91 -48.52
C ALA A 205 -32.78 36.79 -49.44
N VAL A 206 -32.96 38.06 -49.07
CA VAL A 206 -33.64 39.06 -49.89
C VAL A 206 -32.70 39.43 -51.05
N PRO A 207 -33.17 39.44 -52.32
CA PRO A 207 -32.32 39.81 -53.45
C PRO A 207 -31.90 41.29 -53.35
N SER A 208 -30.60 41.55 -53.53
CA SER A 208 -30.04 42.88 -53.78
C SER A 208 -30.18 43.26 -55.25
#